data_AF-A0AAV6P797-F1
#
_entry.id   AF-A0AAV6P797-F1
#
_cell.length_a   1.000
_cell.length_b   1.000
_cell.length_c   1.000
_cell.angle_alpha   90.00
_cell.angle_beta   90.00
_cell.angle_gamma   90.00
#
_symmetry.space_group_name_H-M   'P 1'
#
loop_
_entity.id
_entity.type
_entity.pdbx_description
1 polymer ?
#
loop_
_entity_poly.entity_id
_entity_poly.type
_entity_poly.pdbx_seq_one_letter_code
_entity_poly.pdbx_strand_id
1 'polypeptide(L)'
;MIREPKYGHLKNLHRAIKLCEPALVSSDPTVTSLGAYEQAHVFTSGHGRCAAFLSNFHSNSAATVVFNKMRYVLPPWSISILPDCKRVVFNTATVGVHIARTQMLPTVSKLSWETYNEDTFSLGGSSRMTFSGLLEQINVTRDTSDYLWYTTSVGISSSEAFLRGGQKPTLFVKSAGPALHVFINGQFSGSAFGSMEHRELTFTGPINLRAGMNKIALLSVAVGLPNVGFHYETWQTGILGPISISGLNGGKRDLTWQKWNYQVGLKGEAMNLVSPTEATSVDWVKGSLASQGLRPLTWYKASFNAPGGNEPLALDLRSMGKGQAWINGQSIGRYWMAYAKGSCNRCSYAGTYRPAKCEDGCGQPTQRWYHVPRSWLKPTNNVLVLFEELGGDASKISFLRRSVTGACAEAVEHHVKNESYIIESNGESDSLHLQCNPGHVISAIKFASFGTPSGTCGSYQKGICHAPDSHAILEEKCLGRESCLVSATRGNFGGDPCPNELKQLLVEVDCAIADIKGDSS
;
A
#
# COMPACT_ATOMS: atom_id res chain seq x y z
N MET A 1 -14.67 -0.15 -3.80
CA MET A 1 -13.55 0.53 -4.47
C MET A 1 -13.04 -0.40 -5.56
N ILE A 2 -13.02 0.04 -6.82
CA ILE A 2 -12.61 -0.79 -7.96
C ILE A 2 -11.18 -0.38 -8.36
N ARG A 3 -10.29 -1.36 -8.56
CA ARG A 3 -8.92 -1.12 -9.04
C ARG A 3 -8.85 -1.43 -10.53
N GLU A 4 -9.10 -0.42 -11.34
CA GLU A 4 -8.93 -0.53 -12.78
C GLU A 4 -7.46 -0.39 -13.21
N PRO A 5 -7.05 -1.03 -14.34
CA PRO A 5 -7.86 -1.86 -15.23
C PRO A 5 -7.97 -3.33 -14.77
N LYS A 6 -7.32 -3.70 -13.66
CA LYS A 6 -7.22 -5.11 -13.21
C LYS A 6 -8.61 -5.73 -12.99
N TYR A 7 -9.52 -5.01 -12.35
CA TYR A 7 -10.86 -5.51 -12.10
C TYR A 7 -11.63 -5.77 -13.39
N GLY A 8 -11.73 -4.78 -14.28
CA GLY A 8 -12.46 -4.92 -15.54
C GLY A 8 -11.84 -5.96 -16.47
N HIS A 9 -10.51 -6.00 -16.56
CA HIS A 9 -9.80 -7.01 -17.37
C HIS A 9 -10.08 -8.44 -16.90
N LEU A 10 -10.03 -8.68 -15.58
CA LEU A 10 -10.35 -9.99 -15.01
C LEU A 10 -11.84 -10.32 -15.11
N LYS A 11 -12.73 -9.33 -14.99
CA LYS A 11 -14.17 -9.50 -15.24
C LYS A 11 -14.42 -9.97 -16.69
N ASN A 12 -13.75 -9.38 -17.66
CA ASN A 12 -13.86 -9.75 -19.08
C ASN A 12 -13.25 -11.13 -19.35
N LEU A 13 -12.12 -11.46 -18.71
CA LEU A 13 -11.55 -12.82 -18.73
C LEU A 13 -12.56 -13.84 -18.21
N HIS A 14 -13.20 -13.61 -17.06
CA HIS A 14 -14.20 -14.52 -16.51
C HIS A 14 -15.40 -14.69 -17.45
N ARG A 15 -15.85 -13.61 -18.10
CA ARG A 15 -16.92 -13.67 -19.10
C ARG A 15 -16.52 -14.56 -20.29
N ALA A 16 -15.29 -14.42 -20.79
CA ALA A 16 -14.78 -15.27 -21.87
C ALA A 16 -14.69 -16.75 -21.46
N ILE A 17 -14.19 -17.04 -20.25
CA ILE A 17 -14.16 -18.41 -19.71
C ILE A 17 -15.57 -18.99 -19.58
N LYS A 18 -16.55 -18.19 -19.14
CA LYS A 18 -17.95 -18.62 -19.04
C LYS A 18 -18.58 -18.97 -20.39
N LEU A 19 -18.19 -18.29 -21.47
CA LEU A 19 -18.60 -18.69 -22.82
C LEU A 19 -18.00 -20.05 -23.23
N CYS A 20 -16.79 -20.36 -22.78
CA CYS A 20 -16.12 -21.65 -23.04
C CYS A 20 -16.59 -22.80 -22.12
N GLU A 21 -17.28 -22.49 -21.02
CA GLU A 21 -17.63 -23.44 -19.94
C GLU A 21 -18.24 -24.76 -20.45
N PRO A 22 -19.23 -24.77 -21.37
CA PRO A 22 -19.80 -26.03 -21.86
C PRO A 22 -18.81 -26.96 -22.55
N ALA A 23 -17.79 -26.43 -23.24
CA ALA A 23 -16.74 -27.23 -23.86
C ALA A 23 -15.71 -27.69 -22.81
N LEU A 24 -15.30 -26.77 -21.92
CA LEU A 24 -14.31 -27.02 -20.86
C LEU A 24 -14.72 -28.15 -19.91
N VAL A 25 -15.99 -28.23 -19.53
CA VAL A 25 -16.47 -29.26 -18.58
C VAL A 25 -16.85 -30.59 -19.25
N SER A 26 -16.76 -30.67 -20.58
CA SER A 26 -17.20 -31.85 -21.35
C SER A 26 -16.09 -32.53 -22.14
N SER A 27 -14.85 -32.02 -22.05
CA SER A 27 -13.70 -32.56 -22.78
C SER A 27 -12.39 -32.15 -22.12
N ASP A 28 -11.35 -32.94 -22.33
CA ASP A 28 -9.97 -32.56 -22.04
C ASP A 28 -9.35 -31.81 -23.23
N PRO A 29 -8.35 -30.94 -23.01
CA PRO A 29 -7.72 -30.19 -24.09
C PRO A 29 -6.85 -31.10 -24.96
N THR A 30 -7.05 -31.02 -26.28
CA THR A 30 -6.06 -31.47 -27.26
C THR A 30 -5.08 -30.34 -27.54
N VAL A 31 -3.79 -30.59 -27.34
CA VAL A 31 -2.73 -29.58 -27.56
C VAL A 31 -2.12 -29.75 -28.94
N THR A 32 -2.09 -28.68 -29.72
CA THR A 32 -1.46 -28.62 -31.05
C THR A 32 -0.42 -27.52 -31.08
N SER A 33 0.77 -27.83 -31.58
CA SER A 33 1.80 -26.81 -31.83
C SER A 33 1.40 -25.94 -33.02
N LEU A 34 1.45 -24.61 -32.85
CA LEU A 34 1.23 -23.63 -33.92
C LEU A 34 2.54 -22.97 -34.38
N GLY A 35 3.62 -23.14 -33.61
CA GLY A 35 4.91 -22.52 -33.84
C GLY A 35 5.93 -22.96 -32.78
N ALA A 36 7.05 -22.24 -32.71
CA ALA A 36 8.11 -22.56 -31.74
C ALA A 36 7.71 -22.19 -30.31
N TYR A 37 6.91 -21.14 -30.14
CA TYR A 37 6.45 -20.63 -28.84
C TYR A 37 4.92 -20.56 -28.75
N GLU A 38 4.21 -21.02 -29.78
CA GLU A 38 2.78 -20.87 -29.93
C GLU A 38 2.07 -22.22 -29.90
N GLN A 39 0.96 -22.30 -29.16
CA GLN A 39 0.17 -23.52 -29.03
C GLN A 39 -1.33 -23.22 -29.13
N ALA A 40 -2.10 -24.22 -29.59
CA ALA A 40 -3.54 -24.26 -29.45
C ALA A 40 -3.92 -25.33 -28.43
N HIS A 41 -4.70 -24.95 -27.42
CA HIS A 41 -5.40 -25.89 -26.54
C HIS A 41 -6.86 -25.92 -26.94
N VAL A 42 -7.32 -27.05 -27.46
CA VAL A 42 -8.65 -27.20 -28.08
C VAL A 42 -9.50 -28.18 -27.29
N PHE A 43 -10.64 -27.71 -26.83
CA PHE A 43 -11.67 -28.48 -26.14
C PHE A 43 -12.80 -28.75 -27.12
N THR A 44 -13.03 -30.02 -27.44
CA THR A 44 -14.09 -30.44 -28.38
C THR A 44 -14.89 -31.57 -27.80
N SER A 45 -16.22 -31.44 -27.85
CA SER A 45 -17.15 -32.54 -27.53
C SER A 45 -18.05 -32.84 -28.71
N GLY A 46 -18.53 -34.10 -28.80
CA GLY A 46 -19.26 -34.67 -29.94
C GLY A 46 -20.58 -33.98 -30.34
N HIS A 47 -20.96 -32.89 -29.66
CA HIS A 47 -22.13 -32.06 -29.96
C HIS A 47 -21.79 -30.73 -30.66
N GLY A 48 -20.65 -30.65 -31.35
CA GLY A 48 -20.24 -29.44 -32.09
C GLY A 48 -19.83 -28.25 -31.21
N ARG A 49 -19.62 -28.50 -29.90
CA ARG A 49 -19.09 -27.50 -28.97
C ARG A 49 -17.57 -27.51 -29.06
N CYS A 50 -16.99 -26.33 -29.29
CA CYS A 50 -15.56 -26.17 -29.46
C CYS A 50 -15.10 -24.90 -28.77
N ALA A 51 -14.14 -24.99 -27.86
CA ALA A 51 -13.43 -23.83 -27.33
C ALA A 51 -11.93 -23.97 -27.57
N ALA A 52 -11.26 -22.89 -27.98
CA ALA A 52 -9.81 -22.89 -28.21
C ALA A 52 -9.13 -21.75 -27.45
N PHE A 53 -7.91 -22.05 -26.99
CA PHE A 53 -7.00 -21.08 -26.37
C PHE A 53 -5.72 -21.08 -27.20
N LEU A 54 -5.42 -19.95 -27.84
CA LEU A 54 -4.23 -19.77 -28.66
C LEU A 54 -3.20 -18.99 -27.85
N SER A 55 -2.12 -19.64 -27.46
CA SER A 55 -1.08 -19.05 -26.61
C SER A 55 0.14 -18.64 -27.42
N ASN A 56 0.81 -17.57 -26.97
CA ASN A 56 2.16 -17.19 -27.36
C ASN A 56 3.00 -17.02 -26.08
N PHE A 57 3.95 -17.93 -25.87
CA PHE A 57 4.85 -17.91 -24.72
C PHE A 57 6.10 -17.05 -24.93
N HIS A 58 6.30 -16.47 -26.12
CA HIS A 58 7.41 -15.57 -26.37
C HIS A 58 7.21 -14.25 -25.62
N SER A 59 8.16 -13.85 -24.76
CA SER A 59 7.98 -12.68 -23.90
C SER A 59 8.17 -11.33 -24.60
N ASN A 60 8.79 -11.32 -25.79
CA ASN A 60 9.25 -10.07 -26.42
C ASN A 60 8.65 -9.81 -27.80
N SER A 61 7.97 -10.79 -28.40
CA SER A 61 7.58 -10.73 -29.81
C SER A 61 6.16 -11.24 -29.99
N ALA A 62 5.37 -10.49 -30.74
CA ALA A 62 4.09 -10.96 -31.22
C ALA A 62 4.30 -12.03 -32.31
N ALA A 63 3.32 -12.91 -32.47
CA ALA A 63 3.33 -13.96 -33.48
C ALA A 63 2.03 -13.97 -34.26
N THR A 64 2.10 -14.33 -35.55
CA THR A 64 0.90 -14.59 -36.36
C THR A 64 0.79 -16.10 -36.58
N VAL A 65 -0.28 -16.71 -36.09
CA VAL A 65 -0.53 -18.15 -36.19
C VAL A 65 -1.70 -18.44 -37.12
N VAL A 66 -1.71 -19.64 -37.72
CA VAL A 66 -2.85 -20.14 -38.49
C VAL A 66 -3.55 -21.23 -37.69
N PHE A 67 -4.83 -21.03 -37.36
CA PHE A 67 -5.66 -22.00 -36.65
C PHE A 67 -7.03 -22.09 -37.34
N ASN A 68 -7.52 -23.31 -37.62
CA ASN A 68 -8.76 -23.54 -38.36
C ASN A 68 -8.87 -22.71 -39.67
N LYS A 69 -7.77 -22.64 -40.43
CA LYS A 69 -7.63 -21.87 -41.69
C LYS A 69 -7.78 -20.35 -41.54
N MET A 70 -7.85 -19.84 -40.31
CA MET A 70 -7.87 -18.40 -40.00
C MET A 70 -6.56 -17.96 -39.37
N ARG A 71 -6.19 -16.69 -39.58
CA ARG A 71 -4.98 -16.09 -39.03
C ARG A 71 -5.30 -15.33 -37.75
N TYR A 72 -4.47 -15.49 -36.72
CA TYR A 72 -4.60 -14.78 -35.45
C TYR A 72 -3.26 -14.14 -35.08
N VAL A 73 -3.32 -12.89 -34.65
CA VAL A 73 -2.15 -12.19 -34.09
C VAL A 73 -2.18 -12.35 -32.57
N LEU A 74 -1.11 -12.89 -32.01
CA LEU A 74 -0.95 -13.13 -30.58
C LEU A 74 0.14 -12.19 -30.04
N PRO A 75 -0.20 -11.21 -29.19
CA PRO A 75 0.78 -10.40 -28.49
C PRO A 75 1.80 -11.26 -27.71
N PRO A 76 2.98 -10.70 -27.36
CA PRO A 76 3.93 -11.39 -26.50
C PRO A 76 3.27 -11.83 -25.19
N TRP A 77 3.63 -13.00 -24.68
CA TRP A 77 3.19 -13.51 -23.39
C TRP A 77 1.66 -13.43 -23.18
N SER A 78 0.90 -13.92 -24.16
CA SER A 78 -0.56 -13.77 -24.17
C SER A 78 -1.31 -15.03 -24.60
N ILE A 79 -2.61 -15.07 -24.28
CA ILE A 79 -3.55 -16.10 -24.72
C ILE A 79 -4.80 -15.42 -25.28
N SER A 80 -5.18 -15.79 -26.50
CA SER A 80 -6.48 -15.47 -27.10
C SER A 80 -7.49 -16.58 -26.83
N ILE A 81 -8.72 -16.22 -26.45
CA ILE A 81 -9.81 -17.14 -26.08
C ILE A 81 -10.89 -17.12 -27.16
N LEU A 82 -11.23 -18.32 -27.67
CA LEU A 82 -12.20 -18.53 -28.74
C LEU A 82 -13.28 -19.53 -28.28
N PRO A 83 -14.44 -19.06 -27.79
CA PRO A 83 -15.49 -19.95 -27.26
C PRO A 83 -16.18 -20.85 -28.27
N ASP A 84 -15.96 -20.60 -29.56
CA ASP A 84 -16.49 -21.33 -30.71
C ASP A 84 -15.37 -21.86 -31.64
N CYS A 85 -14.11 -21.79 -31.19
CA CYS A 85 -12.89 -22.06 -31.98
C CYS A 85 -12.74 -21.21 -33.25
N LYS A 86 -13.43 -20.07 -33.32
CA LYS A 86 -13.41 -19.17 -34.49
C LYS A 86 -13.18 -17.71 -34.13
N ARG A 87 -13.95 -17.17 -33.20
CA ARG A 87 -13.92 -15.75 -32.85
C ARG A 87 -13.14 -15.52 -31.56
N VAL A 88 -12.15 -14.63 -31.61
CA VAL A 88 -11.49 -14.16 -30.39
C VAL A 88 -12.44 -13.22 -29.66
N VAL A 89 -12.80 -13.56 -28.42
CA VAL A 89 -13.62 -12.69 -27.56
C VAL A 89 -12.80 -12.00 -26.47
N PHE A 90 -11.57 -12.47 -26.24
CA PHE A 90 -10.67 -11.93 -25.23
C PHE A 90 -9.22 -12.32 -25.54
N ASN A 91 -8.28 -11.40 -25.30
CA ASN A 91 -6.85 -11.69 -25.22
C ASN A 91 -6.28 -11.17 -23.90
N THR A 92 -5.42 -11.95 -23.25
CA THR A 92 -4.89 -11.61 -21.92
C THR A 92 -3.99 -10.36 -21.88
N ALA A 93 -3.41 -9.94 -22.99
CA ALA A 93 -2.54 -8.77 -23.11
C ALA A 93 -3.25 -7.54 -23.73
N THR A 94 -4.41 -7.72 -24.37
CA THR A 94 -5.20 -6.61 -24.93
C THR A 94 -6.18 -6.08 -23.87
N VAL A 95 -5.83 -4.98 -23.22
CA VAL A 95 -6.63 -4.40 -22.13
C VAL A 95 -7.65 -3.40 -22.66
N GLY A 96 -8.88 -3.85 -22.90
CA GLY A 96 -9.99 -3.02 -23.40
C GLY A 96 -10.76 -2.22 -22.32
N VAL A 97 -10.12 -1.90 -21.19
CA VAL A 97 -10.75 -1.18 -20.06
C VAL A 97 -9.87 0.01 -19.69
N HIS A 98 -10.49 1.16 -19.40
CA HIS A 98 -9.77 2.34 -18.95
C HIS A 98 -8.96 2.08 -17.67
N ILE A 99 -7.90 2.87 -17.50
CA ILE A 99 -7.08 2.95 -16.30
C ILE A 99 -7.56 4.15 -15.50
N ALA A 100 -8.12 3.93 -14.31
CA ALA A 100 -8.52 5.01 -13.43
C ALA A 100 -7.30 5.60 -12.69
N ARG A 101 -7.09 6.93 -12.78
CA ARG A 101 -6.06 7.64 -12.02
C ARG A 101 -6.65 8.15 -10.72
N THR A 102 -6.24 7.54 -9.61
CA THR A 102 -6.69 7.93 -8.28
C THR A 102 -5.68 8.82 -7.58
N GLN A 103 -6.15 9.86 -6.89
CA GLN A 103 -5.35 10.70 -6.02
C GLN A 103 -5.97 10.80 -4.62
N MET A 104 -5.13 11.13 -3.65
CA MET A 104 -5.54 11.45 -2.29
C MET A 104 -5.57 12.97 -2.14
N LEU A 105 -6.77 13.53 -2.07
CA LEU A 105 -6.98 14.97 -2.05
C LEU A 105 -7.30 15.46 -0.63
N PRO A 106 -6.76 16.59 -0.19
CA PRO A 106 -7.09 17.18 1.11
C PRO A 106 -8.59 17.42 1.28
N THR A 107 -9.08 17.23 2.50
CA THR A 107 -10.44 17.60 2.91
C THR A 107 -10.41 18.71 3.93
N VAL A 108 -11.49 19.48 4.04
CA VAL A 108 -11.63 20.49 5.09
C VAL A 108 -12.06 19.78 6.37
N SER A 109 -11.13 19.63 7.32
CA SER A 109 -11.42 19.17 8.67
C SER A 109 -10.42 19.79 9.63
N LYS A 110 -10.90 20.65 10.52
CA LYS A 110 -10.07 21.30 11.53
C LYS A 110 -9.88 20.32 12.70
N LEU A 111 -8.62 20.00 12.99
CA LEU A 111 -8.23 19.20 14.14
C LEU A 111 -7.70 20.13 15.23
N SER A 112 -8.23 20.02 16.43
CA SER A 112 -7.72 20.72 17.61
C SER A 112 -7.23 19.67 18.59
N TRP A 113 -5.91 19.69 18.81
CA TRP A 113 -5.21 18.62 19.52
C TRP A 113 -5.08 18.89 21.01
N GLU A 114 -5.19 17.81 21.76
CA GLU A 114 -4.83 17.69 23.16
C GLU A 114 -3.79 16.56 23.30
N THR A 115 -2.87 16.66 24.26
CA THR A 115 -1.85 15.63 24.49
C THR A 115 -1.75 15.14 25.92
N TYR A 116 -1.33 13.88 26.04
CA TYR A 116 -0.96 13.23 27.29
C TYR A 116 0.34 12.46 27.07
N ASN A 117 1.36 12.70 27.89
CA ASN A 117 2.65 12.02 27.78
C ASN A 117 2.68 10.79 28.70
N GLU A 118 3.17 9.66 28.21
CA GLU A 118 3.46 8.51 29.06
C GLU A 118 4.58 8.83 30.05
N ASP A 119 4.38 8.46 31.31
CA ASP A 119 5.38 8.64 32.35
C ASP A 119 6.25 7.38 32.49
N THR A 120 7.48 7.49 32.02
CA THR A 120 8.48 6.42 32.11
C THR A 120 9.21 6.40 33.46
N PHE A 121 9.13 7.48 34.24
CA PHE A 121 9.83 7.62 35.51
C PHE A 121 9.14 6.84 36.63
N SER A 122 7.80 6.79 36.64
CA SER A 122 7.01 6.02 37.62
C SER A 122 6.91 4.51 37.34
N LEU A 123 7.39 4.02 36.19
CA LEU A 123 7.37 2.58 35.86
C LEU A 123 8.00 1.73 36.98
N GLY A 124 7.36 0.63 37.38
CA GLY A 124 7.90 -0.24 38.44
C GLY A 124 7.55 0.16 39.88
N GLY A 125 6.94 1.33 40.13
CA GLY A 125 6.38 1.67 41.44
C GLY A 125 5.13 0.85 41.82
N SER A 126 4.46 0.29 40.80
CA SER A 126 3.22 -0.50 40.91
C SER A 126 3.26 -1.80 40.10
N SER A 127 4.45 -2.23 39.63
CA SER A 127 4.62 -3.46 38.83
C SER A 127 4.26 -4.70 39.64
N ARG A 128 3.39 -5.55 39.07
CA ARG A 128 2.89 -6.77 39.73
C ARG A 128 3.81 -7.98 39.58
N MET A 129 4.85 -7.93 38.73
CA MET A 129 5.70 -9.08 38.44
C MET A 129 7.18 -8.72 38.42
N THR A 130 7.98 -9.47 39.19
CA THR A 130 9.43 -9.36 39.24
C THR A 130 10.06 -10.73 39.06
N PHE A 131 11.14 -10.83 38.28
CA PHE A 131 11.84 -12.09 38.02
C PHE A 131 13.35 -11.87 37.91
N SER A 132 14.15 -12.86 38.33
CA SER A 132 15.60 -12.84 38.17
C SER A 132 15.98 -13.44 36.82
N GLY A 133 16.19 -12.59 35.82
CA GLY A 133 16.37 -13.00 34.43
C GLY A 133 15.38 -12.34 33.47
N LEU A 134 15.50 -12.71 32.20
CA LEU A 134 14.72 -12.16 31.09
C LEU A 134 13.61 -13.12 30.66
N LEU A 135 12.38 -12.60 30.57
CA LEU A 135 11.20 -13.35 30.13
C LEU A 135 10.87 -13.04 28.66
N GLU A 136 10.39 -14.04 27.93
CA GLU A 136 9.90 -13.90 26.56
C GLU A 136 8.60 -13.08 26.54
N GLN A 137 8.47 -12.18 25.56
CA GLN A 137 7.41 -11.18 25.55
C GLN A 137 6.01 -11.79 25.42
N ILE A 138 5.79 -12.71 24.48
CA ILE A 138 4.45 -13.29 24.23
C ILE A 138 3.98 -14.14 25.41
N ASN A 139 4.89 -14.82 26.10
CA ASN A 139 4.58 -15.58 27.30
C ASN A 139 4.07 -14.67 28.44
N VAL A 140 4.59 -13.44 28.54
CA VAL A 140 4.19 -12.46 29.56
C VAL A 140 2.95 -11.67 29.15
N THR A 141 2.91 -11.15 27.91
CA THR A 141 1.81 -10.30 27.45
C THR A 141 0.59 -11.09 27.04
N ARG A 142 0.73 -12.37 26.68
CA ARG A 142 -0.34 -13.17 26.04
C ARG A 142 -0.99 -12.43 24.86
N ASP A 143 -0.19 -11.62 24.16
CA ASP A 143 -0.62 -10.77 23.04
C ASP A 143 -1.76 -9.79 23.39
N THR A 144 -1.97 -9.46 24.68
CA THR A 144 -3.00 -8.47 25.08
C THR A 144 -2.57 -7.03 24.83
N SER A 145 -1.27 -6.79 24.58
CA SER A 145 -0.70 -5.52 24.17
C SER A 145 0.57 -5.77 23.36
N ASP A 146 0.85 -4.88 22.41
CA ASP A 146 2.10 -4.85 21.66
C ASP A 146 3.31 -4.55 22.55
N TYR A 147 3.09 -3.98 23.74
CA TYR A 147 4.11 -3.35 24.56
C TYR A 147 4.42 -4.18 25.81
N LEU A 148 5.72 -4.41 26.07
CA LEU A 148 6.20 -4.97 27.33
C LEU A 148 7.39 -4.17 27.85
N TRP A 149 7.25 -3.64 29.06
CA TRP A 149 8.34 -2.97 29.78
C TRP A 149 9.20 -3.98 30.53
N TYR A 150 10.51 -3.89 30.34
CA TYR A 150 11.53 -4.54 31.14
C TYR A 150 12.29 -3.44 31.89
N THR A 151 12.19 -3.44 33.23
CA THR A 151 12.83 -2.41 34.04
C THR A 151 13.77 -3.01 35.07
N THR A 152 14.94 -2.41 35.24
CA THR A 152 15.90 -2.77 36.29
C THR A 152 16.60 -1.52 36.80
N SER A 153 17.32 -1.67 37.92
CA SER A 153 18.03 -0.59 38.56
C SER A 153 19.50 -0.95 38.71
N VAL A 154 20.39 -0.01 38.40
CA VAL A 154 21.84 -0.20 38.44
C VAL A 154 22.46 0.85 39.35
N GLY A 155 23.18 0.37 40.37
CA GLY A 155 23.98 1.22 41.26
C GLY A 155 25.31 1.60 40.62
N ILE A 156 25.62 2.88 40.60
CA ILE A 156 26.83 3.48 40.02
C ILE A 156 27.62 4.19 41.10
N SER A 157 28.90 3.84 41.21
CA SER A 157 29.80 4.45 42.19
C SER A 157 30.07 5.91 41.84
N SER A 158 30.19 6.78 42.86
CA SER A 158 30.64 8.18 42.69
C SER A 158 32.11 8.29 42.25
N SER A 159 32.87 7.19 42.27
CA SER A 159 34.25 7.11 41.78
C SER A 159 34.37 6.76 40.30
N GLU A 160 33.27 6.52 39.59
CA GLU A 160 33.30 6.18 38.16
C GLU A 160 33.93 7.28 37.31
N ALA A 161 34.88 6.90 36.44
CA ALA A 161 35.67 7.85 35.66
C ALA A 161 34.81 8.71 34.72
N PHE A 162 33.72 8.14 34.17
CA PHE A 162 32.82 8.84 33.26
C PHE A 162 32.07 10.01 33.92
N LEU A 163 31.92 10.01 35.25
CA LEU A 163 31.31 11.12 35.99
C LEU A 163 32.26 12.33 36.10
N ARG A 164 33.55 12.15 35.81
CA ARG A 164 34.61 13.16 35.93
C ARG A 164 35.18 13.57 34.56
N GLY A 165 34.36 13.49 33.51
CA GLY A 165 34.76 13.83 32.14
C GLY A 165 35.35 12.67 31.33
N GLY A 166 35.35 11.44 31.85
CA GLY A 166 35.65 10.24 31.06
C GLY A 166 34.57 9.90 30.02
N GLN A 167 34.85 8.92 29.17
CA GLN A 167 33.92 8.46 28.14
C GLN A 167 32.64 7.86 28.77
N LYS A 168 31.48 8.20 28.21
CA LYS A 168 30.18 7.67 28.69
C LYS A 168 30.12 6.14 28.57
N PRO A 169 29.50 5.46 29.54
CA PRO A 169 29.28 4.02 29.44
C PRO A 169 28.35 3.69 28.28
N THR A 170 28.54 2.51 27.71
CA THR A 170 27.75 2.03 26.56
C THR A 170 26.84 0.90 27.00
N LEU A 171 25.55 1.00 26.66
CA LEU A 171 24.58 -0.07 26.85
C LEU A 171 24.53 -0.95 25.60
N PHE A 172 24.56 -2.26 25.81
CA PHE A 172 24.29 -3.28 24.80
C PHE A 172 23.03 -4.05 25.20
N VAL A 173 22.07 -4.17 24.29
CA VAL A 173 20.84 -4.95 24.46
C VAL A 173 20.61 -5.79 23.21
N LYS A 174 20.55 -7.11 23.34
CA LYS A 174 20.06 -8.01 22.28
C LYS A 174 18.60 -8.40 22.53
N SER A 175 17.81 -8.43 21.47
CA SER A 175 16.39 -8.79 21.49
C SER A 175 16.02 -9.64 20.27
N ALA A 176 15.06 -10.55 20.46
CA ALA A 176 14.40 -11.29 19.39
C ALA A 176 13.42 -10.42 18.57
N GLY A 177 13.29 -9.14 18.92
CA GLY A 177 12.62 -8.11 18.14
C GLY A 177 11.12 -8.01 18.37
N PRO A 178 10.38 -7.39 17.42
CA PRO A 178 10.90 -6.64 16.27
C PRO A 178 11.28 -5.18 16.57
N ALA A 179 10.97 -4.62 17.75
CA ALA A 179 11.34 -3.24 18.08
C ALA A 179 11.67 -3.06 19.56
N LEU A 180 12.60 -2.15 19.84
CA LEU A 180 13.11 -1.83 21.17
C LEU A 180 13.31 -0.32 21.32
N HIS A 181 12.84 0.24 22.43
CA HIS A 181 13.17 1.60 22.87
C HIS A 181 13.87 1.56 24.23
N VAL A 182 14.91 2.38 24.37
CA VAL A 182 15.75 2.44 25.57
C VAL A 182 15.51 3.77 26.29
N PHE A 183 15.19 3.69 27.58
CA PHE A 183 15.05 4.82 28.47
C PHE A 183 15.96 4.68 29.68
N ILE A 184 16.67 5.77 30.02
CA ILE A 184 17.59 5.84 31.14
C ILE A 184 17.14 6.98 32.05
N ASN A 185 16.80 6.67 33.30
CA ASN A 185 16.26 7.64 34.26
C ASN A 185 15.06 8.43 33.71
N GLY A 186 14.20 7.77 32.94
CA GLY A 186 13.01 8.36 32.30
C GLY A 186 13.29 9.14 31.01
N GLN A 187 14.55 9.28 30.59
CA GLN A 187 14.91 9.96 29.35
C GLN A 187 15.13 8.96 28.21
N PHE A 188 14.56 9.25 27.05
CA PHE A 188 14.77 8.47 25.84
C PHE A 188 16.25 8.49 25.41
N SER A 189 16.83 7.33 25.18
CA SER A 189 18.24 7.14 24.81
C SER A 189 18.42 6.58 23.40
N GLY A 190 17.39 5.98 22.81
CA GLY A 190 17.42 5.52 21.43
C GLY A 190 16.49 4.35 21.15
N SER A 191 16.55 3.85 19.91
CA SER A 191 15.72 2.72 19.46
C SER A 191 16.48 1.83 18.49
N ALA A 192 16.04 0.59 18.38
CA ALA A 192 16.50 -0.36 17.39
C ALA A 192 15.31 -1.15 16.84
N PHE A 193 15.36 -1.50 15.56
CA PHE A 193 14.27 -2.17 14.85
C PHE A 193 14.83 -3.32 14.01
N GLY A 194 14.13 -4.45 14.02
CA GLY A 194 14.34 -5.55 13.07
C GLY A 194 13.57 -5.32 11.77
N SER A 195 13.67 -6.28 10.86
CA SER A 195 12.86 -6.38 9.64
C SER A 195 11.98 -7.64 9.68
N MET A 196 11.12 -7.80 8.67
CA MET A 196 10.31 -9.02 8.52
C MET A 196 11.20 -10.27 8.34
N GLU A 197 12.31 -10.15 7.60
CA GLU A 197 13.25 -11.25 7.36
C GLU A 197 14.20 -11.47 8.55
N HIS A 198 14.66 -10.38 9.17
CA HIS A 198 15.63 -10.39 10.27
C HIS A 198 15.01 -9.71 11.48
N ARG A 199 14.22 -10.48 12.25
CA ARG A 199 13.49 -9.96 13.43
C ARG A 199 14.42 -9.57 14.56
N GLU A 200 15.49 -10.33 14.77
CA GLU A 200 16.48 -10.03 15.82
C GLU A 200 17.08 -8.65 15.65
N LEU A 201 17.29 -7.96 16.77
CA LEU A 201 17.88 -6.64 16.80
C LEU A 201 18.88 -6.50 17.94
N THR A 202 19.77 -5.53 17.78
CA THR A 202 20.72 -5.15 18.82
C THR A 202 20.74 -3.63 18.94
N PHE A 203 20.61 -3.13 20.17
CA PHE A 203 20.88 -1.75 20.50
C PHE A 203 22.27 -1.64 21.14
N THR A 204 23.11 -0.77 20.59
CA THR A 204 24.39 -0.40 21.18
C THR A 204 24.50 1.12 21.17
N GLY A 205 24.60 1.76 22.33
CA GLY A 205 24.66 3.21 22.39
C GLY A 205 25.14 3.77 23.74
N PRO A 206 25.69 5.00 23.76
CA PRO A 206 26.10 5.65 25.00
C PRO A 206 24.88 5.99 25.85
N ILE A 207 25.00 5.81 27.17
CA ILE A 207 23.91 6.09 28.12
C ILE A 207 24.35 7.09 29.20
N ASN A 208 23.41 7.94 29.62
CA ASN A 208 23.63 8.96 30.64
C ASN A 208 23.29 8.41 32.03
N LEU A 209 24.31 7.92 32.74
CA LEU A 209 24.19 7.47 34.13
C LEU A 209 24.65 8.57 35.09
N ARG A 210 24.08 8.57 36.30
CA ARG A 210 24.47 9.45 37.42
C ARG A 210 25.02 8.62 38.59
N ALA A 211 25.72 9.24 39.53
CA ALA A 211 26.10 8.56 40.77
C ALA A 211 24.85 8.06 41.52
N GLY A 212 24.96 6.89 42.18
CA GLY A 212 23.86 6.25 42.89
C GLY A 212 22.99 5.37 41.98
N MET A 213 21.70 5.27 42.31
CA MET A 213 20.78 4.39 41.60
C MET A 213 20.29 5.02 40.28
N ASN A 214 20.43 4.24 39.22
CA ASN A 214 19.93 4.56 37.89
C ASN A 214 18.87 3.55 37.49
N LYS A 215 17.80 4.02 36.85
CA LYS A 215 16.76 3.17 36.33
C LYS A 215 16.95 2.98 34.84
N ILE A 216 16.96 1.72 34.40
CA ILE A 216 16.96 1.34 32.99
C ILE A 216 15.58 0.79 32.69
N ALA A 217 14.89 1.38 31.73
CA ALA A 217 13.60 0.93 31.25
C ALA A 217 13.70 0.64 29.75
N LEU A 218 13.41 -0.59 29.37
CA LEU A 218 13.43 -1.07 27.99
C LEU A 218 12.00 -1.37 27.59
N LEU A 219 11.53 -0.73 26.53
CA LEU A 219 10.22 -1.00 25.95
C LEU A 219 10.40 -1.93 24.76
N SER A 220 9.97 -3.17 24.92
CA SER A 220 9.90 -4.15 23.85
C SER A 220 8.56 -4.05 23.13
N VAL A 221 8.57 -4.10 21.80
CA VAL A 221 7.38 -3.88 20.98
C VAL A 221 7.21 -4.98 19.95
N ALA A 222 6.06 -5.68 20.01
CA ALA A 222 5.60 -6.61 19.00
C ALA A 222 4.91 -5.83 17.86
N VAL A 223 5.12 -6.26 16.60
CA VAL A 223 4.51 -5.63 15.42
C VAL A 223 3.88 -6.73 14.57
N GLY A 224 2.83 -7.34 15.13
CA GLY A 224 2.28 -8.60 14.65
C GLY A 224 3.16 -9.80 15.02
N LEU A 225 2.56 -10.98 14.98
CA LEU A 225 3.22 -12.27 15.23
C LEU A 225 3.61 -12.95 13.91
N PRO A 226 4.63 -13.82 13.92
CA PRO A 226 4.96 -14.66 12.77
C PRO A 226 3.74 -15.46 12.31
N ASN A 227 3.57 -15.57 10.99
CA ASN A 227 2.43 -16.25 10.37
C ASN A 227 2.83 -17.23 9.25
N VAL A 228 4.13 -17.47 9.06
CA VAL A 228 4.68 -18.38 8.05
C VAL A 228 6.10 -18.80 8.46
N GLY A 229 6.46 -20.06 8.19
CA GLY A 229 7.77 -20.65 8.53
C GLY A 229 7.64 -22.04 9.15
N PHE A 230 8.73 -22.80 9.23
CA PHE A 230 8.73 -24.05 9.99
C PHE A 230 8.79 -23.73 11.49
N HIS A 231 7.86 -24.30 12.26
CA HIS A 231 7.69 -24.07 13.70
C HIS A 231 7.69 -22.58 14.11
N TYR A 232 7.06 -21.71 13.32
CA TYR A 232 7.07 -20.26 13.60
C TYR A 232 6.41 -19.88 14.93
N GLU A 233 5.56 -20.75 15.47
CA GLU A 233 4.94 -20.64 16.79
C GLU A 233 5.96 -20.74 17.95
N THR A 234 7.15 -21.30 17.69
CA THR A 234 8.24 -21.39 18.67
C THR A 234 9.18 -20.19 18.64
N TRP A 235 9.02 -19.27 17.67
CA TRP A 235 9.92 -18.14 17.51
C TRP A 235 9.69 -17.10 18.59
N GLN A 236 10.76 -16.83 19.33
CA GLN A 236 10.73 -15.91 20.47
C GLN A 236 10.53 -14.46 20.03
N THR A 237 9.97 -13.64 20.93
CA THR A 237 9.81 -12.19 20.76
C THR A 237 10.27 -11.46 22.02
N GLY A 238 10.79 -10.26 21.86
CA GLY A 238 11.20 -9.39 22.95
C GLY A 238 12.63 -9.60 23.46
N ILE A 239 12.91 -9.15 24.68
CA ILE A 239 14.28 -8.97 25.16
C ILE A 239 14.73 -10.20 25.95
N LEU A 240 15.47 -11.09 25.29
CA LEU A 240 16.03 -12.31 25.88
C LEU A 240 17.55 -12.22 26.12
N GLY A 241 18.14 -11.07 25.79
CA GLY A 241 19.52 -10.75 26.08
C GLY A 241 20.53 -11.36 25.10
N PRO A 242 21.83 -11.19 25.39
CA PRO A 242 22.37 -10.61 26.62
C PRO A 242 22.17 -9.10 26.74
N ILE A 243 22.21 -8.58 27.97
CA ILE A 243 22.15 -7.16 28.29
C ILE A 243 23.38 -6.79 29.10
N SER A 244 24.13 -5.75 28.71
CA SER A 244 25.33 -5.36 29.45
C SER A 244 25.68 -3.89 29.33
N ILE A 245 26.41 -3.38 30.32
CA ILE A 245 27.00 -2.04 30.32
C ILE A 245 28.52 -2.19 30.25
N SER A 246 29.17 -1.51 29.31
CA SER A 246 30.62 -1.40 29.22
C SER A 246 31.09 0.03 29.51
N GLY A 247 32.38 0.20 29.81
CA GLY A 247 32.97 1.50 30.13
C GLY A 247 32.81 1.93 31.59
N LEU A 248 32.51 1.00 32.50
CA LEU A 248 32.62 1.23 33.95
C LEU A 248 34.05 0.94 34.40
N ASN A 249 34.47 1.52 35.53
CA ASN A 249 35.79 1.25 36.12
C ASN A 249 36.01 -0.25 36.39
N GLY A 250 34.96 -0.97 36.78
CA GLY A 250 34.97 -2.41 36.99
C GLY A 250 34.87 -3.25 35.70
N GLY A 251 34.99 -2.63 34.53
CA GLY A 251 34.86 -3.28 33.23
C GLY A 251 33.42 -3.44 32.77
N LYS A 252 33.11 -4.59 32.16
CA LYS A 252 31.77 -4.90 31.64
C LYS A 252 30.90 -5.49 32.74
N ARG A 253 29.71 -4.92 32.94
CA ARG A 253 28.68 -5.45 33.85
C ARG A 253 27.57 -6.12 33.04
N ASP A 254 27.35 -7.41 33.28
CA ASP A 254 26.20 -8.15 32.75
C ASP A 254 24.95 -7.86 33.60
N LEU A 255 23.83 -7.55 32.93
CA LEU A 255 22.54 -7.29 33.57
C LEU A 255 21.51 -8.41 33.32
N THR A 256 21.85 -9.41 32.53
CA THR A 256 20.93 -10.44 32.04
C THR A 256 20.22 -11.17 33.17
N TRP A 257 20.97 -11.59 34.21
CA TRP A 257 20.47 -12.36 35.35
C TRP A 257 20.12 -11.52 36.58
N GLN A 258 20.03 -10.19 36.44
CA GLN A 258 19.56 -9.33 37.54
C GLN A 258 18.05 -9.45 37.75
N LYS A 259 17.58 -8.82 38.82
CA LYS A 259 16.14 -8.66 39.06
C LYS A 259 15.56 -7.65 38.07
N TRP A 260 14.59 -8.10 37.29
CA TRP A 260 13.82 -7.32 36.33
C TRP A 260 12.36 -7.22 36.78
N ASN A 261 11.76 -6.04 36.63
CA ASN A 261 10.34 -5.81 36.84
C ASN A 261 9.65 -5.65 35.48
N TYR A 262 8.47 -6.24 35.37
CA TYR A 262 7.71 -6.32 34.12
C TYR A 262 6.39 -5.58 34.23
N GLN A 263 6.01 -4.88 33.17
CA GLN A 263 4.70 -4.25 33.01
C GLN A 263 4.19 -4.47 31.59
N VAL A 264 3.07 -5.17 31.48
CA VAL A 264 2.34 -5.36 30.22
C VAL A 264 1.62 -4.06 29.88
N GLY A 265 1.77 -3.62 28.64
CA GLY A 265 1.06 -2.46 28.10
C GLY A 265 1.53 -1.09 28.60
N LEU A 266 0.83 -0.08 28.10
CA LEU A 266 1.05 1.33 28.40
C LEU A 266 0.07 1.82 29.47
N LYS A 267 0.40 2.92 30.16
CA LYS A 267 -0.52 3.50 31.15
C LYS A 267 -1.79 4.02 30.48
N GLY A 268 -1.67 4.61 29.29
CA GLY A 268 -2.81 5.06 28.49
C GLY A 268 -3.72 3.92 28.02
N GLU A 269 -3.17 2.73 27.78
CA GLU A 269 -3.98 1.53 27.52
C GLU A 269 -4.76 1.12 28.78
N ALA A 270 -4.10 1.05 29.93
CA ALA A 270 -4.74 0.70 31.21
C ALA A 270 -5.81 1.71 31.65
N MET A 271 -5.66 2.99 31.26
CA MET A 271 -6.65 4.05 31.50
C MET A 271 -7.74 4.12 30.42
N ASN A 272 -7.66 3.29 29.37
CA ASN A 272 -8.61 3.28 28.25
C ASN A 272 -8.78 4.67 27.58
N LEU A 273 -7.66 5.37 27.29
CA LEU A 273 -7.70 6.72 26.70
C LEU A 273 -8.40 6.82 25.33
N VAL A 274 -8.60 5.68 24.69
CA VAL A 274 -9.30 5.56 23.40
C VAL A 274 -10.82 5.59 23.54
N SER A 275 -11.36 5.43 24.75
CA SER A 275 -12.79 5.40 25.01
C SER A 275 -13.47 6.71 24.61
N PRO A 276 -14.54 6.68 23.78
CA PRO A 276 -15.27 7.89 23.40
C PRO A 276 -16.23 8.37 24.50
N THR A 277 -16.59 7.52 25.46
CA THR A 277 -17.66 7.76 26.45
C THR A 277 -17.16 7.83 27.89
N GLU A 278 -16.05 7.18 28.21
CA GLU A 278 -15.48 7.26 29.55
C GLU A 278 -14.70 8.56 29.71
N ALA A 279 -15.15 9.42 30.62
CA ALA A 279 -14.39 10.58 31.02
C ALA A 279 -13.17 10.12 31.81
N THR A 280 -12.04 9.97 31.13
CA THR A 280 -10.76 9.69 31.78
C THR A 280 -10.29 10.95 32.51
N SER A 281 -10.05 10.85 33.81
CA SER A 281 -9.66 11.96 34.69
C SER A 281 -8.17 12.33 34.53
N VAL A 282 -7.72 12.46 33.27
CA VAL A 282 -6.34 12.82 32.95
C VAL A 282 -6.27 14.27 32.53
N ASP A 283 -5.22 14.95 33.01
CA ASP A 283 -4.93 16.34 32.66
C ASP A 283 -4.31 16.41 31.26
N TRP A 284 -5.17 16.44 30.25
CA TRP A 284 -4.77 16.66 28.87
C TRP A 284 -4.22 18.09 28.70
N VAL A 285 -3.03 18.19 28.10
CA VAL A 285 -2.43 19.48 27.73
C VAL A 285 -3.08 19.97 26.44
N LYS A 286 -3.54 21.22 26.41
CA LYS A 286 -4.28 21.81 25.27
C LYS A 286 -3.50 22.91 24.57
N GLY A 287 -3.92 23.25 23.34
CA GLY A 287 -3.45 24.44 22.62
C GLY A 287 -2.07 24.27 21.99
N SER A 288 -1.33 25.37 21.81
CA SER A 288 -0.03 25.39 21.10
C SER A 288 1.02 24.45 21.72
N LEU A 289 0.95 24.25 23.04
CA LEU A 289 1.81 23.32 23.79
C LEU A 289 1.58 21.85 23.41
N ALA A 290 0.37 21.49 22.96
CA ALA A 290 0.02 20.13 22.56
C ALA A 290 0.65 19.74 21.22
N SER A 291 0.86 20.71 20.32
CA SER A 291 1.43 20.51 18.98
C SER A 291 2.96 20.62 18.90
N GLN A 292 3.64 21.02 19.98
CA GLN A 292 5.08 21.34 19.97
C GLN A 292 5.98 20.20 20.45
N GLY A 293 5.42 19.10 20.96
CA GLY A 293 6.19 17.99 21.52
C GLY A 293 6.49 16.90 20.50
N LEU A 294 7.73 16.83 20.00
CA LEU A 294 8.29 15.65 19.30
C LEU A 294 8.68 14.54 20.28
N ARG A 295 7.99 14.41 21.42
CA ARG A 295 8.36 13.48 22.48
C ARG A 295 7.83 12.07 22.13
N PRO A 296 8.63 11.01 22.35
CA PRO A 296 8.16 9.64 22.20
C PRO A 296 7.12 9.32 23.28
N LEU A 297 6.30 8.31 23.01
CA LEU A 297 5.24 7.82 23.89
C LEU A 297 4.21 8.91 24.28
N THR A 298 3.67 9.58 23.26
CA THR A 298 2.68 10.66 23.42
C THR A 298 1.32 10.22 22.89
N TRP A 299 0.27 10.41 23.67
CA TRP A 299 -1.10 10.29 23.23
C TRP A 299 -1.61 11.63 22.71
N TYR A 300 -2.23 11.62 21.53
CA TYR A 300 -2.90 12.76 20.92
C TYR A 300 -4.39 12.50 20.83
N LYS A 301 -5.21 13.51 21.12
CA LYS A 301 -6.66 13.46 20.98
C LYS A 301 -7.16 14.69 20.24
N ALA A 302 -8.05 14.51 19.28
CA ALA A 302 -8.73 15.59 18.58
C ALA A 302 -10.21 15.29 18.37
N SER A 303 -11.03 16.34 18.38
CA SER A 303 -12.43 16.27 17.97
C SER A 303 -12.61 16.83 16.56
N PHE A 304 -13.49 16.23 15.76
CA PHE A 304 -13.73 16.65 14.38
C PHE A 304 -15.14 16.31 13.86
N ASN A 305 -15.57 17.02 12.82
CA ASN A 305 -16.78 16.70 12.06
C ASN A 305 -16.42 15.84 10.86
N ALA A 306 -17.32 14.95 10.44
CA ALA A 306 -17.05 14.10 9.28
C ALA A 306 -16.85 14.95 8.01
N PRO A 307 -15.81 14.70 7.21
CA PRO A 307 -15.69 15.31 5.89
C PRO A 307 -16.94 15.03 5.03
N GLY A 308 -17.33 15.96 4.17
CA GLY A 308 -18.44 15.74 3.22
C GLY A 308 -18.15 14.65 2.17
N GLY A 309 -19.16 14.37 1.34
CA GLY A 309 -19.07 13.43 0.22
C GLY A 309 -19.16 11.95 0.62
N ASN A 310 -19.02 11.07 -0.37
CA ASN A 310 -19.15 9.61 -0.23
C ASN A 310 -17.82 8.88 -0.53
N GLU A 311 -16.78 9.62 -0.91
CA GLU A 311 -15.49 9.06 -1.29
C GLU A 311 -14.80 8.41 -0.08
N PRO A 312 -14.03 7.34 -0.27
CA PRO A 312 -13.25 6.73 0.80
C PRO A 312 -12.29 7.73 1.45
N LEU A 313 -12.16 7.68 2.78
CA LEU A 313 -11.32 8.58 3.55
C LEU A 313 -10.05 7.89 4.03
N ALA A 314 -9.01 8.68 4.28
CA ALA A 314 -7.84 8.24 5.00
C ALA A 314 -7.25 9.39 5.83
N LEU A 315 -6.45 9.05 6.83
CA LEU A 315 -5.55 9.98 7.51
C LEU A 315 -4.21 10.01 6.79
N ASP A 316 -3.67 11.21 6.57
CA ASP A 316 -2.27 11.42 6.22
C ASP A 316 -1.45 11.53 7.49
N LEU A 317 -0.67 10.48 7.79
CA LEU A 317 0.18 10.42 8.98
C LEU A 317 1.66 10.63 8.65
N ARG A 318 1.98 11.25 7.50
CA ARG A 318 3.37 11.49 7.06
C ARG A 318 4.22 12.26 8.08
N SER A 319 3.58 13.11 8.88
CA SER A 319 4.26 13.91 9.91
C SER A 319 4.51 13.16 11.22
N MET A 320 4.07 11.90 11.31
CA MET A 320 4.13 11.08 12.52
C MET A 320 5.28 10.06 12.45
N GLY A 321 5.49 9.29 13.51
CA GLY A 321 6.57 8.31 13.61
C GLY A 321 6.05 6.88 13.47
N LYS A 322 5.64 6.29 14.58
CA LYS A 322 5.05 4.95 14.67
C LYS A 322 4.01 4.95 15.77
N GLY A 323 2.99 4.14 15.66
CA GLY A 323 1.96 4.13 16.69
C GLY A 323 0.71 3.38 16.31
N GLN A 324 -0.38 3.77 16.97
CA GLN A 324 -1.72 3.25 16.74
C GLN A 324 -2.71 4.40 16.69
N ALA A 325 -3.80 4.21 15.94
CA ALA A 325 -4.83 5.23 15.80
C ALA A 325 -6.23 4.64 15.96
N TRP A 326 -7.13 5.43 16.52
CA TRP A 326 -8.53 5.07 16.77
C TRP A 326 -9.46 6.20 16.37
N ILE A 327 -10.63 5.82 15.87
CA ILE A 327 -11.73 6.74 15.59
C ILE A 327 -12.94 6.26 16.38
N ASN A 328 -13.46 7.12 17.26
CA ASN A 328 -14.61 6.81 18.11
C ASN A 328 -14.41 5.49 18.91
N GLY A 329 -13.19 5.26 19.41
CA GLY A 329 -12.81 4.03 20.13
C GLY A 329 -12.52 2.81 19.25
N GLN A 330 -12.78 2.88 17.94
CA GLN A 330 -12.50 1.79 16.99
C GLN A 330 -11.08 1.93 16.44
N SER A 331 -10.26 0.88 16.56
CA SER A 331 -8.89 0.89 16.03
C SER A 331 -8.91 0.90 14.50
N ILE A 332 -8.24 1.88 13.90
CA ILE A 332 -7.95 1.89 12.45
C ILE A 332 -6.60 1.23 12.13
N GLY A 333 -5.93 0.68 13.15
CA GLY A 333 -4.70 -0.08 13.04
C GLY A 333 -3.44 0.66 13.47
N ARG A 334 -2.31 -0.02 13.29
CA ARG A 334 -0.96 0.50 13.53
C ARG A 334 -0.56 1.41 12.37
N TYR A 335 0.17 2.48 12.68
CA TYR A 335 0.85 3.29 11.68
C TYR A 335 2.36 3.26 11.89
N TRP A 336 3.13 3.34 10.80
CA TRP A 336 4.58 3.39 10.86
C TRP A 336 5.17 4.06 9.62
N MET A 337 5.84 5.20 9.82
CA MET A 337 6.57 5.95 8.78
C MET A 337 7.95 5.34 8.49
N ALA A 338 8.02 4.02 8.34
CA ALA A 338 9.21 3.36 7.80
C ALA A 338 9.29 3.62 6.30
N TYR A 339 10.48 3.88 5.76
CA TYR A 339 10.65 4.16 4.34
C TYR A 339 10.89 2.87 3.54
N ALA A 340 10.16 2.71 2.44
CA ALA A 340 10.27 1.56 1.57
C ALA A 340 11.65 1.53 0.90
N LYS A 341 12.29 0.37 1.02
CA LYS A 341 13.51 -0.02 0.30
C LYS A 341 13.11 -1.01 -0.80
N GLY A 342 13.89 -1.09 -1.87
CA GLY A 342 13.62 -1.99 -2.97
C GLY A 342 14.13 -1.44 -4.29
N SER A 343 13.75 -2.09 -5.40
CA SER A 343 14.10 -1.66 -6.75
C SER A 343 12.83 -1.35 -7.54
N CYS A 344 12.37 -0.11 -7.45
CA CYS A 344 11.18 0.37 -8.17
C CYS A 344 11.51 0.71 -9.63
N ASN A 345 11.96 -0.31 -10.37
CA ASN A 345 12.25 -0.19 -11.80
C ASN A 345 10.96 -0.21 -12.62
N ARG A 346 11.00 0.35 -13.83
CA ARG A 346 9.92 0.13 -14.81
C ARG A 346 9.78 -1.36 -15.08
N CYS A 347 8.54 -1.85 -15.12
CA CYS A 347 8.26 -3.25 -15.37
C CYS A 347 7.30 -3.45 -16.55
N SER A 348 7.32 -4.65 -17.13
CA SER A 348 6.40 -5.09 -18.19
C SER A 348 5.56 -6.27 -17.71
N TYR A 349 4.35 -6.41 -18.27
CA TYR A 349 3.49 -7.56 -18.03
C TYR A 349 4.13 -8.86 -18.54
N ALA A 350 4.91 -8.78 -19.62
CA ALA A 350 5.42 -9.94 -20.32
C ALA A 350 6.55 -10.66 -19.56
N GLY A 351 6.58 -11.99 -19.69
CA GLY A 351 7.53 -12.87 -19.01
C GLY A 351 7.16 -13.16 -17.56
N THR A 352 7.80 -14.19 -17.00
CA THR A 352 7.51 -14.72 -15.66
C THR A 352 7.46 -13.64 -14.59
N TYR A 353 6.37 -13.62 -13.81
CA TYR A 353 6.22 -12.69 -12.69
C TYR A 353 6.94 -13.20 -11.43
N ARG A 354 7.54 -12.26 -10.71
CA ARG A 354 8.08 -12.41 -9.35
C ARG A 354 7.64 -11.19 -8.53
N PRO A 355 7.42 -11.31 -7.21
CA PRO A 355 6.93 -10.19 -6.39
C PRO A 355 7.73 -8.89 -6.56
N ALA A 356 9.06 -8.99 -6.63
CA ALA A 356 9.97 -7.86 -6.79
C ALA A 356 9.95 -7.20 -8.20
N LYS A 357 9.24 -7.77 -9.18
CA LYS A 357 9.29 -7.32 -10.59
C LYS A 357 8.69 -5.92 -10.80
N CYS A 358 7.64 -5.58 -10.06
CA CYS A 358 6.84 -4.36 -10.24
C CYS A 358 6.62 -3.66 -8.89
N GLU A 359 7.69 -3.53 -8.10
CA GLU A 359 7.65 -2.74 -6.86
C GLU A 359 7.43 -1.26 -7.16
N ASP A 360 6.73 -0.57 -6.25
CA ASP A 360 6.44 0.85 -6.34
C ASP A 360 6.56 1.51 -4.96
N GLY A 361 6.75 2.83 -4.91
CA GLY A 361 6.82 3.60 -3.67
C GLY A 361 8.18 3.60 -2.96
N CYS A 362 9.26 3.17 -3.61
CA CYS A 362 10.62 3.23 -3.05
C CYS A 362 10.99 4.67 -2.65
N GLY A 363 11.65 4.82 -1.50
CA GLY A 363 12.01 6.15 -0.96
C GLY A 363 10.83 6.95 -0.43
N GLN A 364 9.62 6.37 -0.36
CA GLN A 364 8.46 6.92 0.34
C GLN A 364 8.14 6.09 1.58
N PRO A 365 7.32 6.60 2.52
CA PRO A 365 6.79 5.77 3.60
C PRO A 365 6.09 4.52 3.05
N THR A 366 6.37 3.34 3.61
CA THR A 366 5.77 2.04 3.23
C THR A 366 4.25 2.11 3.26
N GLN A 367 3.70 2.86 4.21
CA GLN A 367 2.30 3.27 4.22
C GLN A 367 2.16 4.67 4.80
N ARG A 368 1.76 5.63 3.95
CA ARG A 368 1.49 7.02 4.36
C ARG A 368 0.04 7.24 4.81
N TRP A 369 -0.90 6.60 4.11
CA TRP A 369 -2.34 6.84 4.27
C TRP A 369 -3.00 5.68 5.01
N TYR A 370 -3.79 6.02 6.03
CA TYR A 370 -4.47 5.05 6.89
C TYR A 370 -5.97 5.18 6.71
N HIS A 371 -6.60 4.11 6.20
CA HIS A 371 -7.99 4.11 5.81
C HIS A 371 -8.92 4.42 7.00
N VAL A 372 -9.90 5.29 6.75
CA VAL A 372 -10.95 5.64 7.70
C VAL A 372 -12.29 5.21 7.14
N PRO A 373 -12.92 4.17 7.70
CA PRO A 373 -14.25 3.74 7.28
C PRO A 373 -15.28 4.84 7.53
N ARG A 374 -15.99 5.26 6.48
CA ARG A 374 -17.08 6.25 6.55
C ARG A 374 -18.13 5.87 7.59
N SER A 375 -18.46 4.57 7.69
CA SER A 375 -19.46 4.03 8.61
C SER A 375 -19.08 4.17 10.09
N TRP A 376 -17.82 4.48 10.42
CA TRP A 376 -17.38 4.72 11.79
C TRP A 376 -17.53 6.18 12.21
N LEU A 377 -17.90 7.06 11.27
CA LEU A 377 -18.05 8.49 11.49
C LEU A 377 -19.50 8.85 11.78
N LYS A 378 -19.69 9.67 12.80
CA LYS A 378 -20.90 10.45 13.05
C LYS A 378 -20.81 11.76 12.25
N PRO A 379 -21.92 12.46 11.97
CA PRO A 379 -21.88 13.75 11.30
C PRO A 379 -20.97 14.77 12.02
N THR A 380 -21.05 14.82 13.35
CA THR A 380 -20.29 15.73 14.21
C THR A 380 -19.75 15.01 15.44
N ASN A 381 -18.85 15.67 16.18
CA ASN A 381 -18.32 15.20 17.47
C ASN A 381 -17.66 13.82 17.40
N ASN A 382 -16.92 13.56 16.32
CA ASN A 382 -16.04 12.40 16.25
C ASN A 382 -14.78 12.65 17.06
N VAL A 383 -14.23 11.59 17.64
CA VAL A 383 -12.97 11.62 18.39
C VAL A 383 -11.93 10.81 17.64
N LEU A 384 -10.79 11.44 17.36
CA LEU A 384 -9.58 10.80 16.85
C LEU A 384 -8.57 10.71 18.00
N VAL A 385 -8.09 9.51 18.30
CA VAL A 385 -7.01 9.28 19.26
C VAL A 385 -5.84 8.63 18.54
N LEU A 386 -4.62 9.09 18.81
CA LEU A 386 -3.39 8.44 18.37
C LEU A 386 -2.49 8.20 19.57
N PHE A 387 -1.83 7.06 19.59
CA PHE A 387 -0.65 6.84 20.39
C PHE A 387 0.57 6.94 19.48
N GLU A 388 1.47 7.88 19.74
CA GLU A 388 2.73 8.11 19.02
C GLU A 388 3.92 7.60 19.82
N GLU A 389 4.56 6.57 19.29
CA GLU A 389 5.63 5.81 19.91
C GLU A 389 7.00 6.50 19.80
N LEU A 390 7.31 7.14 18.66
CA LEU A 390 8.66 7.66 18.36
C LEU A 390 8.75 9.19 18.44
N GLY A 391 7.64 9.87 18.20
CA GLY A 391 7.54 11.32 18.12
C GLY A 391 7.05 11.76 16.74
N GLY A 392 6.16 12.74 16.72
CA GLY A 392 5.50 13.20 15.50
C GLY A 392 4.88 14.58 15.66
N ASP A 393 4.60 15.23 14.54
CA ASP A 393 3.92 16.53 14.51
C ASP A 393 2.45 16.34 14.12
N ALA A 394 1.60 16.26 15.14
CA ALA A 394 0.17 16.07 14.97
C ALA A 394 -0.52 17.25 14.25
N SER A 395 0.06 18.45 14.28
CA SER A 395 -0.54 19.64 13.64
C SER A 395 -0.65 19.52 12.11
N LYS A 396 0.14 18.62 11.51
CA LYS A 396 0.18 18.35 10.07
C LYS A 396 -0.66 17.15 9.65
N ILE A 397 -1.28 16.44 10.60
CA ILE A 397 -2.23 15.36 10.28
C ILE A 397 -3.44 15.98 9.57
N SER A 398 -3.89 15.33 8.51
CA SER A 398 -5.08 15.76 7.76
C SER A 398 -5.89 14.57 7.25
N PHE A 399 -7.19 14.81 7.06
CA PHE A 399 -8.06 13.88 6.36
C PHE A 399 -7.94 14.09 4.85
N LEU A 400 -7.75 12.99 4.13
CA LEU A 400 -7.74 12.93 2.68
C LEU A 400 -8.93 12.13 2.18
N ARG A 401 -9.47 12.51 1.01
CA ARG A 401 -10.43 11.72 0.24
C ARG A 401 -9.73 11.06 -0.95
N ARG A 402 -10.06 9.81 -1.21
CA ARG A 402 -9.56 9.08 -2.39
C ARG A 402 -10.50 9.31 -3.57
N SER A 403 -10.06 10.09 -4.56
CA SER A 403 -10.87 10.47 -5.73
C SER A 403 -10.21 10.02 -7.03
N VAL A 404 -11.02 9.68 -8.04
CA VAL A 404 -10.53 9.49 -9.42
C VAL A 404 -10.45 10.88 -10.05
N THR A 405 -9.24 11.32 -10.39
CA THR A 405 -9.00 12.66 -10.94
C THR A 405 -8.76 12.65 -12.44
N GLY A 406 -8.75 11.47 -13.05
CA GLY A 406 -8.53 11.29 -14.46
C GLY A 406 -8.58 9.82 -14.87
N ALA A 407 -8.45 9.57 -16.15
CA ALA A 407 -8.39 8.23 -16.70
C ALA A 407 -7.40 8.17 -17.87
N CYS A 408 -6.86 7.00 -18.12
CA CYS A 408 -6.20 6.71 -19.39
C CYS A 408 -6.93 5.56 -20.08
N ALA A 409 -6.81 5.46 -21.38
CA ALA A 409 -7.27 4.28 -22.08
C ALA A 409 -6.39 4.02 -23.30
N GLU A 410 -6.46 2.77 -23.75
CA GLU A 410 -5.67 2.24 -24.84
C GLU A 410 -6.59 1.46 -25.77
N ALA A 411 -6.41 1.63 -27.08
CA ALA A 411 -6.99 0.78 -28.10
C ALA A 411 -5.97 0.57 -29.22
N VAL A 412 -5.94 -0.62 -29.80
CA VAL A 412 -5.05 -0.96 -30.91
C VAL A 412 -5.87 -1.00 -32.19
N GLU A 413 -5.30 -0.49 -33.28
CA GLU A 413 -5.91 -0.57 -34.60
C GLU A 413 -6.08 -2.03 -35.03
N HIS A 414 -7.31 -2.42 -35.36
CA HIS A 414 -7.58 -3.72 -35.97
C HIS A 414 -7.30 -3.66 -37.49
N HIS A 415 -6.40 -4.52 -37.97
CA HIS A 415 -6.19 -4.74 -39.39
C HIS A 415 -7.14 -5.83 -39.91
N VAL A 416 -8.18 -5.47 -40.65
CA VAL A 416 -8.79 -6.36 -41.65
C VAL A 416 -9.08 -5.59 -42.93
N LYS A 417 -8.17 -5.69 -43.90
CA LYS A 417 -8.46 -5.43 -45.31
C LYS A 417 -7.94 -6.61 -46.14
N ASN A 418 -8.84 -7.55 -46.40
CA ASN A 418 -8.94 -8.34 -47.64
C ASN A 418 -10.30 -9.03 -47.65
N GLU A 419 -10.94 -9.15 -48.82
CA GLU A 419 -12.37 -9.42 -49.04
C GLU A 419 -12.84 -10.86 -48.73
N SER A 420 -12.37 -11.50 -47.65
CA SER A 420 -12.85 -12.83 -47.21
C SER A 420 -12.87 -13.04 -45.70
N TYR A 421 -12.80 -11.95 -44.93
CA TYR A 421 -12.63 -12.01 -43.47
C TYR A 421 -13.81 -11.34 -42.75
N ILE A 422 -14.74 -12.15 -42.21
CA ILE A 422 -15.71 -11.67 -41.22
C ILE A 422 -15.08 -11.86 -39.84
N ILE A 423 -14.39 -10.83 -39.34
CA ILE A 423 -14.16 -10.65 -37.91
C ILE A 423 -15.18 -9.61 -37.45
N GLU A 424 -16.40 -10.03 -37.20
CA GLU A 424 -17.27 -9.28 -36.29
C GLU A 424 -16.81 -9.62 -34.88
N SER A 425 -15.74 -8.97 -34.41
CA SER A 425 -15.64 -8.73 -32.97
C SER A 425 -16.83 -7.85 -32.62
N ASN A 426 -17.53 -8.11 -31.51
CA ASN A 426 -18.55 -7.19 -31.04
C ASN A 426 -17.84 -5.89 -30.66
N GLY A 427 -17.68 -4.93 -31.59
CA GLY A 427 -17.42 -3.48 -31.45
C GLY A 427 -16.51 -2.88 -30.34
N GLU A 428 -15.93 -3.68 -29.46
CA GLU A 428 -15.33 -3.25 -28.19
C GLU A 428 -13.78 -3.33 -28.20
N SER A 429 -13.13 -4.15 -29.04
CA SER A 429 -11.65 -4.21 -29.07
C SER A 429 -11.00 -3.01 -29.76
N ASP A 430 -11.72 -2.42 -30.71
CA ASP A 430 -11.21 -1.33 -31.55
C ASP A 430 -11.59 0.02 -30.96
N SER A 431 -12.38 0.02 -29.89
CA SER A 431 -12.98 1.20 -29.31
C SER A 431 -12.42 1.45 -27.92
N LEU A 432 -11.82 2.61 -27.75
CA LEU A 432 -11.33 3.12 -26.50
C LEU A 432 -12.51 3.64 -25.67
N HIS A 433 -12.74 3.06 -24.50
CA HIS A 433 -13.74 3.53 -23.54
C HIS A 433 -13.06 4.34 -22.43
N LEU A 434 -13.51 5.57 -22.20
CA LEU A 434 -13.08 6.43 -21.08
C LEU A 434 -14.28 6.72 -20.19
N GLN A 435 -14.06 6.73 -18.87
CA GLN A 435 -15.11 6.98 -17.90
C GLN A 435 -14.55 7.68 -16.65
N CYS A 436 -15.24 8.74 -16.22
CA CYS A 436 -15.03 9.41 -14.94
C CYS A 436 -15.95 8.82 -13.85
N ASN A 437 -15.72 9.18 -12.58
CA ASN A 437 -16.63 8.80 -11.50
C ASN A 437 -18.04 9.39 -11.71
N PRO A 438 -19.10 8.78 -11.15
CA PRO A 438 -20.44 9.37 -11.18
C PRO A 438 -20.42 10.83 -10.69
N GLY A 439 -21.09 11.73 -11.41
CA GLY A 439 -21.12 13.17 -11.12
C GLY A 439 -19.86 13.94 -11.53
N HIS A 440 -18.91 13.29 -12.21
CA HIS A 440 -17.73 13.92 -12.79
C HIS A 440 -17.75 13.78 -14.31
N VAL A 441 -17.25 14.81 -15.00
CA VAL A 441 -17.09 14.84 -16.45
C VAL A 441 -15.61 14.89 -16.81
N ILE A 442 -15.29 14.46 -18.03
CA ILE A 442 -13.99 14.67 -18.65
C ILE A 442 -13.80 16.18 -18.83
N SER A 443 -12.92 16.77 -18.02
CA SER A 443 -12.72 18.21 -17.96
C SER A 443 -11.58 18.71 -18.85
N ALA A 444 -10.66 17.82 -19.22
CA ALA A 444 -9.58 18.12 -20.15
C ALA A 444 -9.03 16.84 -20.80
N ILE A 445 -8.55 16.95 -22.04
CA ILE A 445 -7.71 15.94 -22.68
C ILE A 445 -6.25 16.32 -22.39
N LYS A 446 -5.51 15.48 -21.67
CA LYS A 446 -4.09 15.71 -21.36
C LYS A 446 -3.17 15.20 -22.45
N PHE A 447 -3.53 14.06 -23.04
CA PHE A 447 -2.76 13.43 -24.10
C PHE A 447 -3.71 12.66 -25.01
N ALA A 448 -3.46 12.72 -26.32
CA ALA A 448 -4.12 11.87 -27.30
C ALA A 448 -3.17 11.66 -28.47
N SER A 449 -2.96 10.41 -28.86
CA SER A 449 -2.16 10.06 -30.03
C SER A 449 -2.64 8.76 -30.64
N PHE A 450 -3.06 8.81 -31.90
CA PHE A 450 -3.24 7.65 -32.77
C PHE A 450 -2.00 7.51 -33.67
N GLY A 451 -1.25 6.42 -33.57
CA GLY A 451 0.03 6.25 -34.27
C GLY A 451 0.91 5.23 -33.57
N THR A 452 2.17 5.59 -33.30
CA THR A 452 3.11 4.76 -32.52
C THR A 452 3.46 5.37 -31.15
N PRO A 453 2.49 5.82 -30.34
CA PRO A 453 2.79 6.42 -29.04
C PRO A 453 3.40 5.41 -28.06
N SER A 454 4.08 5.92 -27.03
CA SER A 454 4.74 5.08 -26.03
C SER A 454 4.58 5.65 -24.61
N GLY A 455 5.03 4.90 -23.60
CA GLY A 455 4.98 5.30 -22.20
C GLY A 455 3.84 4.63 -21.42
N THR A 456 3.66 5.04 -20.17
CA THR A 456 2.58 4.56 -19.29
C THR A 456 1.68 5.72 -18.89
N CYS A 457 0.44 5.42 -18.50
CA CYS A 457 -0.55 6.41 -18.07
C CYS A 457 0.05 7.47 -17.12
N GLY A 458 -0.01 8.76 -17.50
CA GLY A 458 0.65 9.87 -16.80
C GLY A 458 2.05 10.24 -17.32
N SER A 459 2.58 9.50 -18.30
CA SER A 459 3.90 9.70 -18.90
C SER A 459 3.94 9.35 -20.39
N TYR A 460 2.79 9.41 -21.06
CA TYR A 460 2.70 9.11 -22.48
C TYR A 460 3.50 10.09 -23.33
N GLN A 461 4.04 9.57 -24.43
CA GLN A 461 4.82 10.33 -25.40
C GLN A 461 4.32 10.01 -26.81
N LYS A 462 4.30 11.04 -27.66
CA LYS A 462 3.99 10.86 -29.08
C LYS A 462 5.10 10.03 -29.72
N GLY A 463 4.70 9.13 -30.62
CA GLY A 463 5.63 8.37 -31.44
C GLY A 463 6.17 9.19 -32.60
N ILE A 464 7.05 8.56 -33.38
CA ILE A 464 7.48 9.08 -34.69
C ILE A 464 6.28 9.17 -35.64
N CYS A 465 5.31 8.24 -35.51
CA CYS A 465 4.03 8.31 -36.19
C CYS A 465 2.94 8.84 -35.26
N HIS A 466 2.19 9.83 -35.73
CA HIS A 466 1.08 10.44 -35.01
C HIS A 466 0.10 11.10 -35.98
N ALA A 467 -1.19 10.80 -35.87
CA ALA A 467 -2.25 11.52 -36.56
C ALA A 467 -2.44 12.91 -35.92
N PRO A 468 -2.25 14.02 -36.65
CA PRO A 468 -2.26 15.38 -36.09
C PRO A 468 -3.54 15.74 -35.33
N ASP A 469 -4.69 15.30 -35.84
CA ASP A 469 -6.01 15.65 -35.29
C ASP A 469 -6.43 14.78 -34.09
N SER A 470 -5.55 13.87 -33.62
CA SER A 470 -5.86 12.95 -32.51
C SER A 470 -6.43 13.68 -31.30
N HIS A 471 -5.88 14.86 -30.97
CA HIS A 471 -6.34 15.64 -29.82
C HIS A 471 -7.72 16.26 -30.04
N ALA A 472 -7.90 16.94 -31.17
CA ALA A 472 -9.16 17.62 -31.50
C ALA A 472 -10.34 16.64 -31.58
N ILE A 473 -10.13 15.46 -32.17
CA ILE A 473 -11.14 14.39 -32.24
C ILE A 473 -11.56 13.93 -30.84
N LEU A 474 -10.59 13.81 -29.92
CA LEU A 474 -10.87 13.41 -28.56
C LEU A 474 -11.58 14.52 -27.76
N GLU A 475 -11.21 15.79 -27.95
CA GLU A 475 -11.92 16.92 -27.35
C GLU A 475 -13.39 16.94 -27.79
N GLU A 476 -13.66 16.83 -29.09
CA GLU A 476 -15.02 16.84 -29.65
C GLU A 476 -15.88 15.68 -29.08
N LYS A 477 -15.29 14.48 -28.97
CA LYS A 477 -16.03 13.28 -28.58
C LYS A 477 -16.18 13.08 -27.08
N CYS A 478 -15.25 13.59 -26.28
CA CYS A 478 -15.14 13.22 -24.87
C CYS A 478 -15.33 14.39 -23.91
N LEU A 479 -14.95 15.61 -24.27
CA LEU A 479 -14.95 16.75 -23.35
C LEU A 479 -16.37 17.06 -22.86
N GLY A 480 -16.51 17.29 -21.55
CA GLY A 480 -17.79 17.60 -20.90
C GLY A 480 -18.72 16.40 -20.69
N ARG A 481 -18.31 15.18 -21.07
CA ARG A 481 -19.10 13.95 -20.89
C ARG A 481 -18.60 13.13 -19.71
N GLU A 482 -19.47 12.40 -19.03
CA GLU A 482 -19.06 11.46 -17.97
C GLU A 482 -18.29 10.25 -18.52
N SER A 483 -18.62 9.84 -19.74
CA SER A 483 -17.96 8.76 -20.47
C SER A 483 -17.99 9.00 -21.98
N CYS A 484 -17.02 8.43 -22.71
CA CYS A 484 -16.99 8.43 -24.16
C CYS A 484 -16.42 7.12 -24.72
N LEU A 485 -16.78 6.82 -25.96
CA LEU A 485 -16.29 5.68 -26.72
C LEU A 485 -15.70 6.18 -28.04
N VAL A 486 -14.45 5.83 -28.35
CA VAL A 486 -13.76 6.31 -29.55
C VAL A 486 -13.06 5.16 -30.27
N SER A 487 -13.47 4.89 -31.50
CA SER A 487 -12.87 3.83 -32.32
C SER A 487 -11.50 4.24 -32.88
N ALA A 488 -10.48 3.43 -32.63
CA ALA A 488 -9.11 3.51 -33.10
C ALA A 488 -8.98 3.05 -34.57
N THR A 489 -9.68 3.74 -35.47
CA THR A 489 -9.70 3.42 -36.91
C THR A 489 -9.15 4.57 -37.74
N ARG A 490 -8.54 4.25 -38.90
CA ARG A 490 -8.03 5.24 -39.87
C ARG A 490 -9.07 6.29 -40.24
N GLY A 491 -10.29 5.83 -40.51
CA GLY A 491 -11.39 6.73 -40.90
C GLY A 491 -11.72 7.76 -39.82
N ASN A 492 -11.63 7.37 -38.55
CA ASN A 492 -11.89 8.27 -37.43
C ASN A 492 -10.77 9.31 -37.22
N PHE A 493 -9.54 9.00 -37.65
CA PHE A 493 -8.35 9.85 -37.45
C PHE A 493 -7.78 10.43 -38.76
N GLY A 494 -8.63 10.63 -39.77
CA GLY A 494 -8.26 11.34 -41.00
C GLY A 494 -7.37 10.57 -41.98
N GLY A 495 -7.15 9.27 -41.78
CA GLY A 495 -6.39 8.40 -42.68
C GLY A 495 -5.40 7.48 -41.98
N ASP A 496 -4.44 6.94 -42.75
CA ASP A 496 -3.35 6.13 -42.23
C ASP A 496 -2.13 7.03 -41.93
N PRO A 497 -1.82 7.34 -40.66
CA PRO A 497 -0.67 8.19 -40.33
C PRO A 497 0.69 7.49 -40.51
N CYS A 498 0.72 6.15 -40.60
CA CYS A 498 1.93 5.37 -40.83
C CYS A 498 1.61 4.04 -41.53
N PRO A 499 1.76 3.97 -42.87
CA PRO A 499 1.58 2.75 -43.62
C PRO A 499 2.52 1.64 -43.12
N ASN A 500 2.03 0.40 -43.09
CA ASN A 500 2.75 -0.82 -42.67
C ASN A 500 3.15 -0.90 -41.18
N GLU A 501 2.81 0.10 -40.38
CA GLU A 501 2.94 0.05 -38.92
C GLU A 501 1.59 -0.26 -38.27
N LEU A 502 1.62 -0.96 -37.13
CA LEU A 502 0.45 -1.17 -36.29
C LEU A 502 0.22 0.09 -35.45
N LYS A 503 -0.97 0.66 -35.52
CA LYS A 503 -1.30 1.91 -34.81
C LYS A 503 -1.97 1.60 -33.49
N GLN A 504 -1.75 2.50 -32.56
CA GLN A 504 -2.36 2.46 -31.25
C GLN A 504 -2.87 3.85 -30.90
N LEU A 505 -4.06 3.90 -30.31
CA LEU A 505 -4.63 5.08 -29.68
C LEU A 505 -4.31 5.05 -28.19
N LEU A 506 -3.53 6.02 -27.72
CA LEU A 506 -3.33 6.29 -26.29
C LEU A 506 -3.96 7.63 -25.93
N VAL A 507 -4.77 7.62 -24.87
CA VAL A 507 -5.47 8.81 -24.39
C VAL A 507 -5.30 8.94 -22.88
N GLU A 508 -5.09 10.17 -22.40
CA GLU A 508 -5.09 10.56 -21.00
C GLU A 508 -6.04 11.76 -20.82
N VAL A 509 -6.91 11.70 -19.82
CA VAL A 509 -7.89 12.74 -19.51
C VAL A 509 -7.87 13.10 -18.03
N ASP A 510 -8.29 14.32 -17.73
CA ASP A 510 -8.65 14.75 -16.38
C ASP A 510 -10.17 14.68 -16.17
N CYS A 511 -10.57 14.37 -14.94
CA CYS A 511 -11.96 14.35 -14.50
C CYS A 511 -12.18 15.42 -13.43
N ALA A 512 -13.25 16.18 -13.55
CA ALA A 512 -13.69 17.16 -12.56
C ALA A 512 -15.19 17.02 -12.28
N ILE A 513 -15.65 17.57 -11.16
CA ILE A 513 -17.08 17.62 -10.83
C ILE A 513 -17.81 18.34 -11.97
N ALA A 514 -18.95 17.80 -12.40
CA ALA A 514 -19.78 18.49 -13.38
C ALA A 514 -20.24 19.83 -12.79
N ASP A 515 -19.86 20.95 -13.42
CA ASP A 515 -20.44 22.24 -13.08
C ASP A 515 -21.94 22.14 -13.37
N ILE A 516 -22.74 22.06 -12.30
CA ILE A 516 -24.17 22.35 -12.39
C ILE A 516 -24.20 23.84 -12.74
N LYS A 517 -24.33 24.18 -14.02
CA LYS A 517 -24.81 25.51 -14.40
C LYS A 517 -26.10 25.67 -13.63
N GLY A 518 -26.06 26.50 -12.58
CA GLY A 518 -27.27 26.90 -11.88
C GLY A 518 -28.22 27.44 -12.94
N ASP A 519 -29.41 26.86 -13.02
CA ASP A 519 -30.53 27.54 -13.64
C ASP A 519 -30.64 28.89 -12.95
N SER A 520 -30.24 29.92 -13.69
CA SER A 520 -30.61 31.28 -13.41
C SER A 520 -31.95 31.46 -14.11
N SER A 521 -33.02 31.09 -13.39
CA SER A 521 -34.38 31.49 -13.70
C SER A 521 -35.19 31.56 -12.41
#